data_AF-A0AAJ3HRM0-F1
#
_entry.id   AF-A0AAJ3HRM0-F1
#
_cell.length_a   1.000
_cell.length_b   1.000
_cell.length_c   1.000
_cell.angle_alpha   90.00
_cell.angle_beta   90.00
_cell.angle_gamma   90.00
#
_symmetry.space_group_name_H-M   'P 1'
#
loop_
_entity.id
_entity.type
_entity.pdbx_description
1 polymer ?
#
loop_
_entity_poly.entity_id
_entity_poly.type
_entity_poly.pdbx_seq_one_letter_code
_entity_poly.pdbx_strand_id
1 'polypeptide(L)'
;MNNQSQKYDRTYHYPFSPGTTNDDRINSQWWQDICNIKTLIHTEKLDGENNCLNQAGVFARSHATPTQSAWTTQLRQRWQLIKNDLGDIDIFGENLYAIHSIEYTFLEEYFYVFAVRCKDKWLSWEEVQFYAALFDFPTVPEITLPDCSDKNKFEQMIVSQATQPSFFQSQDVSTKKASPMEGIVTRDAQSFALNEFSHRVFKYVRKDHVKTDVHWKKNWQRAPLSWEKAQESR
;
A
#
# COMPACT_ATOMS: atom_id res chain seq x y z
N MET A 1 0.80 -0.03 -30.11
CA MET A 1 1.54 -0.60 -28.96
C MET A 1 0.50 -1.19 -28.02
N ASN A 2 0.66 -2.45 -27.60
CA ASN A 2 -0.36 -3.14 -26.80
C ASN A 2 -0.57 -2.43 -25.46
N ASN A 3 -1.75 -1.82 -25.31
CA ASN A 3 -2.16 -1.06 -24.14
C ASN A 3 -2.60 -1.99 -22.99
N GLN A 4 -1.76 -2.99 -22.66
CA GLN A 4 -2.01 -3.88 -21.52
C GLN A 4 -1.43 -3.24 -20.27
N SER A 5 -2.30 -2.96 -19.30
CA SER A 5 -1.91 -2.51 -17.97
C SER A 5 -0.97 -3.53 -17.34
N GLN A 6 0.24 -3.11 -16.96
CA GLN A 6 1.20 -3.99 -16.28
C GLN A 6 0.90 -4.03 -14.78
N LYS A 7 1.02 -5.22 -14.16
CA LYS A 7 0.78 -5.41 -12.73
C LYS A 7 1.75 -4.58 -11.88
N TYR A 8 1.31 -4.24 -10.68
CA TYR A 8 2.24 -3.86 -9.60
C TYR A 8 3.15 -5.05 -9.30
N ASP A 9 4.45 -4.79 -9.21
CA ASP A 9 5.45 -5.81 -8.94
C ASP A 9 5.29 -6.38 -7.53
N ARG A 10 5.67 -7.65 -7.36
CA ARG A 10 5.56 -8.31 -6.06
C ARG A 10 6.61 -7.73 -5.12
N THR A 11 6.20 -6.99 -4.09
CA THR A 11 7.10 -6.54 -3.03
C THR A 11 7.59 -7.71 -2.19
N TYR A 12 8.90 -7.83 -2.02
CA TYR A 12 9.51 -8.94 -1.28
C TYR A 12 9.52 -8.65 0.22
N HIS A 13 9.34 -9.70 1.02
CA HIS A 13 9.45 -9.61 2.47
C HIS A 13 10.90 -9.50 2.90
N TYR A 14 11.13 -8.77 3.99
CA TYR A 14 12.31 -8.97 4.81
C TYR A 14 12.35 -10.40 5.36
N PRO A 15 13.54 -11.03 5.53
CA PRO A 15 13.67 -12.36 6.13
C PRO A 15 13.14 -12.47 7.55
N PHE A 16 13.12 -11.36 8.29
CA PHE A 16 12.59 -11.27 9.65
C PHE A 16 11.10 -10.86 9.69
N SER A 17 10.41 -10.79 8.55
CA SER A 17 8.96 -10.51 8.48
C SER A 17 8.16 -11.76 8.86
N PRO A 18 7.40 -11.76 9.97
CA PRO A 18 6.70 -12.95 10.45
C PRO A 18 5.39 -13.27 9.69
N GLY A 19 4.77 -12.28 9.03
CA GLY A 19 3.49 -12.44 8.32
C GLY A 19 3.62 -12.92 6.87
N THR A 20 4.45 -13.94 6.60
CA THR A 20 4.62 -14.52 5.26
C THR A 20 3.69 -15.71 5.01
N THR A 21 3.35 -15.95 3.75
CA THR A 21 2.62 -17.13 3.25
C THR A 21 3.45 -17.90 2.22
N ASN A 22 3.01 -19.09 1.81
CA ASN A 22 3.72 -19.91 0.80
C ASN A 22 3.89 -19.21 -0.56
N ASP A 23 3.03 -18.25 -0.88
CA ASP A 23 3.10 -17.49 -2.14
C ASP A 23 4.04 -16.28 -2.04
N ASP A 24 4.52 -15.94 -0.86
CA ASP A 24 5.39 -14.79 -0.67
C ASP A 24 6.82 -15.05 -1.13
N ARG A 25 7.51 -13.97 -1.48
CA ARG A 25 8.93 -13.98 -1.82
C ARG A 25 9.69 -13.23 -0.74
N ILE A 26 10.83 -13.78 -0.36
CA ILE A 26 11.72 -13.22 0.67
C ILE A 26 12.97 -12.74 -0.04
N ASN A 27 13.42 -11.51 0.24
CA ASN A 27 14.69 -11.02 -0.24
C ASN A 27 15.82 -11.46 0.70
N SER A 28 16.63 -12.44 0.27
CA SER A 28 17.79 -12.92 1.04
C SER A 28 18.96 -11.93 1.09
N GLN A 29 19.03 -10.98 0.15
CA GLN A 29 20.09 -9.98 0.00
C GLN A 29 19.67 -8.59 0.52
N TRP A 30 18.53 -8.51 1.21
CA TRP A 30 17.89 -7.25 1.61
C TRP A 30 18.84 -6.25 2.28
N TRP A 31 19.77 -6.69 3.13
CA TRP A 31 20.67 -5.76 3.84
C TRP A 31 21.66 -5.10 2.88
N GLN A 32 22.19 -5.86 1.91
CA GLN A 32 23.06 -5.30 0.88
C GLN A 32 22.29 -4.29 0.03
N ASP A 33 21.05 -4.63 -0.35
CA ASP A 33 20.20 -3.72 -1.13
C ASP A 33 19.89 -2.44 -0.34
N ILE A 34 19.53 -2.55 0.95
CA ILE A 34 19.30 -1.41 1.85
C ILE A 34 20.55 -0.52 1.95
N CYS A 35 21.74 -1.09 2.14
CA CYS A 35 22.99 -0.32 2.18
C CYS A 35 23.33 0.40 0.86
N ASN A 36 22.82 -0.09 -0.26
CA ASN A 36 23.02 0.53 -1.57
C ASN A 36 22.03 1.67 -1.86
N ILE A 37 21.00 1.83 -1.03
CA ILE A 37 20.02 2.91 -1.16
C ILE A 37 20.48 4.10 -0.32
N LYS A 38 20.59 5.26 -0.97
CA LYS A 38 21.06 6.49 -0.31
C LYS A 38 20.03 7.06 0.68
N THR A 39 18.75 6.97 0.36
CA THR A 39 17.66 7.53 1.15
C THR A 39 16.48 6.58 1.12
N LEU A 40 16.07 6.12 2.30
CA LEU A 40 14.95 5.21 2.46
C LEU A 40 13.70 6.01 2.81
N ILE A 41 12.58 5.60 2.24
CA ILE A 41 11.25 6.03 2.68
C ILE A 41 10.56 4.85 3.32
N HIS A 42 10.02 5.05 4.52
CA HIS A 42 9.20 4.07 5.21
C HIS A 42 7.76 4.57 5.22
N THR A 43 6.84 3.70 4.86
CA THR A 43 5.40 4.00 4.87
C THR A 43 4.66 2.92 5.62
N GLU A 44 3.54 3.28 6.24
CA GLU A 44 2.63 2.30 6.81
C GLU A 44 2.07 1.41 5.71
N LYS A 45 2.16 0.09 5.90
CA LYS A 45 1.46 -0.85 5.04
C LYS A 45 -0.01 -0.90 5.47
N LEU A 46 -0.91 -0.61 4.54
CA LEU A 46 -2.35 -0.64 4.75
C LEU A 46 -2.96 -1.95 4.21
N ASP A 47 -4.01 -2.42 4.88
CA ASP A 47 -4.73 -3.67 4.56
C ASP A 47 -6.02 -3.35 3.79
N GLY A 48 -5.95 -3.40 2.46
CA GLY A 48 -7.11 -3.21 1.58
C GLY A 48 -6.95 -3.92 0.24
N GLU A 49 -7.59 -3.37 -0.80
CA GLU A 49 -7.42 -3.84 -2.17
C GLU A 49 -6.43 -2.94 -2.92
N ASN A 50 -5.31 -3.53 -3.36
CA ASN A 50 -4.43 -2.92 -4.35
C ASN A 50 -5.22 -2.56 -5.62
N ASN A 51 -5.24 -1.28 -5.97
CA ASN A 51 -5.78 -0.80 -7.24
C ASN A 51 -4.73 0.02 -8.03
N CYS A 52 -4.79 -0.11 -9.36
CA CYS A 52 -4.03 0.69 -10.32
C CYS A 52 -5.00 1.53 -11.15
N LEU A 53 -4.78 2.85 -11.24
CA LEU A 53 -5.52 3.77 -12.10
C LEU A 53 -4.60 4.17 -13.25
N ASN A 54 -5.05 3.95 -14.48
CA ASN A 54 -4.36 4.44 -15.67
C ASN A 54 -5.37 4.86 -16.74
N GLN A 55 -4.91 5.35 -17.89
CA GLN A 55 -5.82 5.86 -18.93
C GLN A 55 -6.89 4.83 -19.38
N ALA A 56 -6.60 3.53 -19.27
CA ALA A 56 -7.51 2.46 -19.72
C ALA A 56 -8.55 2.05 -18.66
N GLY A 57 -8.31 2.28 -17.37
CA GLY A 57 -9.23 1.82 -16.33
C GLY A 57 -8.69 1.87 -14.91
N VAL A 58 -9.54 1.38 -14.00
CA VAL A 58 -9.14 0.97 -12.65
C VAL A 58 -8.96 -0.54 -12.66
N PHE A 59 -7.82 -1.03 -12.20
CA PHE A 59 -7.49 -2.45 -12.17
C PHE A 59 -7.29 -2.90 -10.73
N ALA A 60 -7.75 -4.10 -10.39
CA ALA A 60 -7.33 -4.78 -9.17
C ALA A 60 -5.98 -5.47 -9.39
N ARG A 61 -5.45 -6.15 -8.36
CA ARG A 61 -4.20 -6.94 -8.45
C ARG A 61 -4.12 -7.82 -9.72
N SER A 62 -5.22 -8.42 -10.15
CA SER A 62 -5.31 -9.05 -11.48
C SER A 62 -5.50 -8.00 -12.59
N HIS A 63 -4.41 -7.56 -13.22
CA HIS A 63 -4.45 -6.52 -14.28
C HIS A 63 -4.92 -7.01 -15.66
N ALA A 64 -5.75 -8.07 -15.72
CA ALA A 64 -6.24 -8.59 -16.99
C ALA A 64 -7.35 -7.72 -17.60
N THR A 65 -8.25 -7.23 -16.75
CA THR A 65 -9.40 -6.40 -17.13
C THR A 65 -9.69 -5.37 -16.04
N PRO A 66 -10.25 -4.20 -16.39
CA PRO A 66 -10.70 -3.24 -15.39
C PRO A 66 -11.66 -3.89 -14.39
N THR A 67 -11.49 -3.57 -13.11
CA THR A 67 -12.32 -4.12 -12.03
C THR A 67 -13.76 -3.61 -12.14
N GLN A 68 -14.73 -4.48 -11.89
CA GLN A 68 -16.16 -4.13 -11.81
C GLN A 68 -16.71 -4.38 -10.40
N SER A 69 -15.84 -4.57 -9.42
CA SER A 69 -16.25 -4.86 -8.05
C SER A 69 -17.08 -3.73 -7.45
N ALA A 70 -18.02 -4.07 -6.57
CA ALA A 70 -18.89 -3.09 -5.93
C ALA A 70 -18.10 -2.06 -5.10
N TRP A 71 -17.08 -2.50 -4.37
CA TRP A 71 -16.21 -1.67 -3.52
C TRP A 71 -15.23 -0.76 -4.26
N THR A 72 -15.14 -0.86 -5.59
CA THR A 72 -14.32 0.06 -6.41
C THR A 72 -15.18 1.09 -7.15
N THR A 73 -16.49 1.13 -6.91
CA THR A 73 -17.40 2.03 -7.64
C THR A 73 -17.04 3.50 -7.48
N GLN A 74 -16.79 3.96 -6.25
CA GLN A 74 -16.40 5.36 -5.99
C GLN A 74 -15.04 5.69 -6.63
N LEU A 75 -14.07 4.77 -6.52
CA LEU A 75 -12.76 4.94 -7.17
C LEU A 75 -12.88 5.02 -8.70
N ARG A 76 -13.75 4.21 -9.32
CA ARG A 76 -14.04 4.28 -10.76
C ARG A 76 -14.70 5.58 -11.15
N GLN A 77 -15.62 6.12 -10.34
CA GLN A 77 -16.23 7.43 -10.60
C GLN A 77 -15.18 8.53 -10.59
N ARG A 78 -14.28 8.52 -9.58
CA ARG A 78 -13.16 9.45 -9.51
C ARG A 78 -12.20 9.30 -10.70
N TRP A 79 -11.88 8.07 -11.08
CA TRP A 79 -11.08 7.78 -12.27
C TRP A 79 -11.69 8.35 -13.56
N GLN A 80 -13.02 8.30 -13.74
CA GLN A 80 -13.67 8.85 -14.95
C GLN A 80 -13.39 10.35 -15.15
N LEU A 81 -13.16 11.09 -14.05
CA LEU A 81 -12.87 12.52 -14.09
C LEU A 81 -11.43 12.82 -14.52
N ILE A 82 -10.48 11.96 -14.16
CA ILE A 82 -9.04 12.21 -14.37
C ILE A 82 -8.42 11.39 -15.51
N LYS A 83 -9.12 10.38 -16.06
CA LYS A 83 -8.55 9.38 -16.97
C LYS A 83 -7.86 9.97 -18.21
N ASN A 84 -8.33 11.12 -18.70
CA ASN A 84 -7.77 11.75 -19.90
C ASN A 84 -6.46 12.48 -19.60
N ASP A 85 -6.21 12.83 -18.35
CA ASP A 85 -5.02 13.55 -17.89
C ASP A 85 -3.90 12.60 -17.44
N LEU A 86 -4.21 11.30 -17.25
CA LEU A 86 -3.22 10.30 -16.81
C LEU A 86 -2.13 10.04 -17.86
N GLY A 87 -2.44 10.10 -19.16
CA GLY A 87 -1.47 9.79 -20.21
C GLY A 87 -0.75 8.46 -19.99
N ASP A 88 0.59 8.51 -19.88
CA ASP A 88 1.47 7.35 -19.65
C ASP A 88 1.65 6.97 -18.16
N ILE A 89 0.85 7.56 -17.26
CA ILE A 89 0.95 7.37 -15.81
C ILE A 89 0.03 6.23 -15.34
N ASP A 90 0.62 5.32 -14.56
CA ASP A 90 -0.08 4.36 -13.71
C ASP A 90 0.04 4.79 -12.24
N ILE A 91 -1.09 5.05 -11.58
CA ILE A 91 -1.15 5.39 -10.14
C ILE A 91 -1.57 4.14 -9.37
N PHE A 92 -0.72 3.70 -8.44
CA PHE A 92 -0.98 2.57 -7.56
C PHE A 92 -1.29 3.05 -6.15
N GLY A 93 -2.36 2.52 -5.58
CA GLY A 93 -2.77 2.82 -4.22
C GLY A 93 -3.55 1.70 -3.58
N GLU A 94 -3.70 1.80 -2.27
CA GLU A 94 -4.47 0.87 -1.47
C GLU A 94 -5.88 1.44 -1.29
N ASN A 95 -6.87 0.68 -1.74
CA ASN A 95 -8.28 1.02 -1.57
C ASN A 95 -8.84 0.36 -0.31
N LEU A 96 -9.15 1.19 0.68
CA LEU A 96 -9.66 0.83 2.01
C LEU A 96 -11.19 0.87 2.09
N TYR A 97 -11.89 0.99 0.95
CA TYR A 97 -13.35 1.03 0.94
C TYR A 97 -13.98 -0.21 1.54
N ALA A 98 -13.48 -1.40 1.21
CA ALA A 98 -13.93 -2.66 1.79
C ALA A 98 -13.03 -3.05 2.96
N ILE A 99 -13.62 -3.27 4.14
CA ILE A 99 -12.90 -3.75 5.31
C ILE A 99 -12.36 -5.18 5.04
N HIS A 100 -11.07 -5.38 5.29
CA HIS A 100 -10.38 -6.66 5.16
C HIS A 100 -10.21 -7.32 6.53
N SER A 101 -8.97 -7.59 6.96
CA SER A 101 -8.67 -8.18 8.27
C SER A 101 -8.52 -7.10 9.34
N ILE A 102 -8.16 -5.89 8.92
CA ILE A 102 -8.04 -4.69 9.74
C ILE A 102 -9.16 -3.71 9.38
N GLU A 103 -9.83 -3.21 10.41
CA GLU A 103 -10.74 -2.07 10.31
C GLU A 103 -9.98 -0.82 10.77
N TYR A 104 -9.94 0.20 9.92
CA TYR A 104 -9.37 1.51 10.26
C TYR A 104 -10.48 2.44 10.72
N THR A 105 -10.39 2.97 11.94
CA THR A 105 -11.47 3.75 12.54
C THR A 105 -11.38 5.25 12.31
N PHE A 106 -10.26 5.73 11.76
CA PHE A 106 -10.01 7.13 11.50
C PHE A 106 -9.58 7.35 10.03
N LEU A 107 -10.41 6.92 9.08
CA LEU A 107 -10.18 7.14 7.64
C LEU A 107 -10.78 8.46 7.18
N GLU A 108 -10.02 9.24 6.44
CA GLU A 108 -10.52 10.47 5.80
C GLU A 108 -10.92 10.24 4.34
N GLU A 109 -10.19 9.34 3.67
CA GLU A 109 -10.38 8.97 2.27
C GLU A 109 -10.32 7.44 2.13
N TYR A 110 -10.65 6.93 0.94
CA TYR A 110 -10.60 5.49 0.68
C TYR A 110 -9.38 5.03 -0.10
N PHE A 111 -8.73 5.90 -0.88
CA PHE A 111 -7.66 5.49 -1.77
C PHE A 111 -6.38 6.25 -1.44
N TYR A 112 -5.36 5.51 -1.00
CA TYR A 112 -4.08 6.06 -0.57
C TYR A 112 -2.96 5.60 -1.51
N VAL A 113 -2.32 6.54 -2.19
CA VAL A 113 -1.27 6.27 -3.18
C VAL A 113 0.02 5.82 -2.49
N PHE A 114 0.64 4.74 -2.98
CA PHE A 114 1.96 4.29 -2.50
C PHE A 114 3.01 4.18 -3.61
N ALA A 115 2.61 4.19 -4.88
CA ALA A 115 3.55 4.15 -6.00
C ALA A 115 2.94 4.75 -7.26
N VAL A 116 3.82 5.28 -8.11
CA VAL A 116 3.47 5.76 -9.45
C VAL A 116 4.50 5.21 -10.41
N ARG A 117 4.05 4.78 -11.58
CA ARG A 117 4.89 4.35 -12.69
C ARG A 117 4.60 5.22 -13.90
N CYS A 118 5.64 5.63 -14.61
CA CYS A 118 5.53 6.24 -15.93
C CYS A 118 6.29 5.36 -16.91
N LYS A 119 5.58 4.75 -17.87
CA LYS A 119 6.15 3.76 -18.80
C LYS A 119 6.89 2.63 -18.09
N ASP A 120 8.21 2.57 -18.25
CA ASP A 120 9.13 1.55 -17.77
C ASP A 120 9.91 1.98 -16.52
N LYS A 121 9.41 2.97 -15.79
CA LYS A 121 10.09 3.54 -14.62
C LYS A 121 9.17 3.71 -13.43
N TRP A 122 9.58 3.18 -12.28
CA TRP A 122 9.01 3.51 -10.98
C TRP A 122 9.50 4.89 -10.56
N LEU A 123 8.58 5.80 -10.26
CA LEU A 123 8.91 7.19 -9.94
C LEU A 123 9.48 7.34 -8.53
N SER A 124 10.23 8.42 -8.31
CA SER A 124 10.77 8.79 -7.00
C SER A 124 9.63 9.05 -6.01
N TRP A 125 9.91 9.02 -4.72
CA TRP A 125 8.88 9.30 -3.72
C TRP A 125 8.34 10.73 -3.82
N GLU A 126 9.20 11.70 -4.13
CA GLU A 126 8.79 13.09 -4.40
C GLU A 126 7.84 13.16 -5.60
N GLU A 127 8.14 12.43 -6.69
CA GLU A 127 7.25 12.35 -7.85
C GLU A 127 5.94 11.63 -7.50
N VAL A 128 5.96 10.59 -6.66
CA VAL A 128 4.74 9.93 -6.16
C VAL A 128 3.86 10.93 -5.42
N GLN A 129 4.42 11.69 -4.48
CA GLN A 129 3.69 12.73 -3.75
C GLN A 129 3.16 13.81 -4.68
N PHE A 130 3.95 14.24 -5.66
CA PHE A 130 3.53 15.22 -6.68
C PHE A 130 2.31 14.73 -7.47
N TYR A 131 2.35 13.52 -8.03
CA TYR A 131 1.23 12.98 -8.81
C TYR A 131 0.01 12.67 -7.94
N ALA A 132 0.22 12.22 -6.70
CA ALA A 132 -0.88 12.03 -5.75
C ALA A 132 -1.60 13.37 -5.51
N ALA A 133 -0.85 14.43 -5.18
CA ALA A 133 -1.40 15.77 -4.98
C ALA A 133 -2.04 16.36 -6.24
N LEU A 134 -1.43 16.16 -7.42
CA LEU A 134 -1.96 16.64 -8.70
C LEU A 134 -3.36 16.10 -9.01
N PHE A 135 -3.65 14.87 -8.57
CA PHE A 135 -4.95 14.22 -8.75
C PHE A 135 -5.79 14.17 -7.46
N ASP A 136 -5.44 15.04 -6.50
CA ASP A 136 -6.08 15.22 -5.18
C ASP A 136 -6.11 13.96 -4.28
N PHE A 137 -5.25 12.97 -4.54
CA PHE A 137 -5.19 11.76 -3.74
C PHE A 137 -4.21 11.93 -2.57
N PRO A 138 -4.53 11.42 -1.37
CA PRO A 138 -3.55 11.29 -0.31
C PRO A 138 -2.56 10.16 -0.62
N THR A 139 -1.35 10.25 -0.07
CA THR A 139 -0.42 9.11 -0.03
C THR A 139 -0.65 8.27 1.22
N VAL A 140 -0.15 7.03 1.21
CA VAL A 140 -0.02 6.25 2.44
C VAL A 140 0.83 7.01 3.48
N PRO A 141 0.56 6.86 4.79
CA PRO A 141 1.29 7.58 5.82
C PRO A 141 2.79 7.27 5.80
N GLU A 142 3.62 8.31 5.82
CA GLU A 142 5.05 8.17 6.02
C GLU A 142 5.39 7.93 7.49
N ILE A 143 6.43 7.13 7.72
CA ILE A 143 6.94 6.78 9.03
C ILE A 143 8.37 7.30 9.11
N THR A 144 8.59 8.28 9.98
CA THR A 144 9.93 8.81 10.23
C THR A 144 10.72 7.85 11.10
N LEU A 145 11.75 7.25 10.52
CA LEU A 145 12.72 6.41 11.23
C LEU A 145 14.12 7.03 11.13
N PRO A 146 14.97 6.92 12.18
CA PRO A 146 16.33 7.40 12.11
C PRO A 146 17.17 6.58 11.12
N ASP A 147 18.14 7.24 10.49
CA ASP A 147 19.15 6.55 9.69
C ASP A 147 19.88 5.51 10.54
N CYS A 148 20.05 4.31 9.97
CA CYS A 148 20.66 3.20 10.68
C CYS A 148 21.60 2.43 9.76
N SER A 149 22.90 2.44 10.09
CA SER A 149 23.94 1.71 9.37
C SER A 149 24.27 0.34 9.98
N ASP A 150 23.56 -0.06 11.04
CA ASP A 150 23.74 -1.35 11.72
C ASP A 150 22.55 -2.26 11.41
N LYS A 151 22.85 -3.46 10.89
CA LYS A 151 21.84 -4.42 10.43
C LYS A 151 20.86 -4.77 11.54
N ASN A 152 21.36 -5.17 12.70
CA ASN A 152 20.53 -5.68 13.79
C ASN A 152 19.66 -4.56 14.38
N LYS A 153 20.21 -3.36 14.51
CA LYS A 153 19.44 -2.18 14.95
C LYS A 153 18.37 -1.80 13.94
N PHE A 154 18.66 -1.88 12.63
CA PHE A 154 17.65 -1.64 11.59
C PHE A 154 16.51 -2.66 11.68
N GLU A 155 16.82 -3.95 11.82
CA GLU A 155 15.80 -5.00 12.01
C GLU A 155 14.92 -4.70 13.23
N GLN A 156 15.54 -4.42 14.38
CA GLN A 156 14.83 -4.11 15.63
C GLN A 156 13.97 -2.85 15.52
N MET A 157 14.46 -1.83 14.80
CA MET A 157 13.73 -0.59 14.56
C MET A 157 12.46 -0.84 13.75
N ILE A 158 12.55 -1.57 12.64
CA ILE A 158 11.38 -1.92 11.81
C ILE A 158 10.38 -2.75 12.63
N VAL A 159 10.85 -3.75 13.37
CA VAL A 159 9.99 -4.60 14.22
C VAL A 159 9.30 -3.76 15.29
N SER A 160 10.04 -2.91 16.01
CA SER A 160 9.52 -2.05 17.06
C SER A 160 8.53 -1.01 16.55
N GLN A 161 8.76 -0.48 15.35
CA GLN A 161 7.84 0.47 14.74
C GLN A 161 6.54 -0.21 14.30
N ALA A 162 6.61 -1.43 13.77
CA ALA A 162 5.41 -2.17 13.36
C ALA A 162 4.52 -2.63 14.52
N THR A 163 4.97 -2.52 15.78
CA THR A 163 4.11 -2.74 16.96
C THR A 163 3.33 -1.50 17.38
N GLN A 164 3.63 -0.33 16.79
CA GLN A 164 2.91 0.90 17.09
C GLN A 164 1.49 0.86 16.49
N PRO A 165 0.55 1.65 17.06
CA PRO A 165 -0.75 1.84 16.45
C PRO A 165 -0.65 2.36 15.01
N SER A 166 -1.59 1.96 14.16
CA SER A 166 -1.78 2.56 12.84
C SER A 166 -2.09 4.06 12.94
N PHE A 167 -1.61 4.82 11.95
CA PHE A 167 -1.99 6.22 11.76
C PHE A 167 -3.52 6.40 11.68
N PHE A 168 -4.22 5.44 11.06
CA PHE A 168 -5.68 5.47 10.90
C PHE A 168 -6.44 4.71 12.00
N GLN A 169 -5.79 4.39 13.13
CA GLN A 169 -6.37 3.64 14.25
C GLN A 169 -6.93 2.28 13.84
N SER A 170 -6.07 1.27 13.85
CA SER A 170 -6.41 -0.08 13.43
C SER A 170 -7.10 -0.90 14.54
N GLN A 171 -8.12 -1.65 14.16
CA GLN A 171 -8.77 -2.66 14.97
C GLN A 171 -8.81 -4.00 14.23
N ASP A 172 -8.63 -5.09 14.96
CA ASP A 172 -8.79 -6.44 14.41
C ASP A 172 -10.28 -6.75 14.25
N VAL A 173 -10.71 -7.08 13.03
CA VAL A 173 -12.13 -7.26 12.70
C VAL A 173 -12.79 -8.39 13.51
N SER A 174 -12.03 -9.42 13.86
CA SER A 174 -12.54 -10.59 14.59
C SER A 174 -12.69 -10.33 16.09
N THR A 175 -11.76 -9.59 16.69
CA THR A 175 -11.74 -9.34 18.14
C THR A 175 -12.34 -7.99 18.53
N LYS A 176 -12.49 -7.07 17.56
CA LYS A 176 -12.90 -5.67 17.76
C LYS A 176 -12.03 -4.90 18.76
N LYS A 177 -10.77 -5.33 18.92
CA LYS A 177 -9.76 -4.67 19.77
C LYS A 177 -8.77 -3.91 18.92
N ALA A 178 -8.23 -2.84 19.49
CA ALA A 178 -7.11 -2.11 18.90
C ALA A 178 -5.97 -3.07 18.58
N SER A 179 -5.41 -2.94 17.38
CA SER A 179 -4.27 -3.71 16.91
C SER A 179 -3.13 -2.78 16.49
N PRO A 180 -1.88 -3.26 16.47
CA PRO A 180 -0.82 -2.58 15.73
C PRO A 180 -1.14 -2.45 14.24
N MET A 181 -0.42 -1.57 13.56
CA MET A 181 -0.44 -1.46 12.10
C MET A 181 -0.17 -2.82 11.42
N GLU A 182 -0.57 -2.98 10.16
CA GLU A 182 -0.33 -4.23 9.43
C GLU A 182 1.17 -4.50 9.25
N GLY A 183 1.93 -3.45 8.96
CA GLY A 183 3.34 -3.55 8.64
C GLY A 183 3.91 -2.26 8.10
N ILE A 184 5.11 -2.38 7.52
CA ILE A 184 5.88 -1.25 6.98
C ILE A 184 6.36 -1.63 5.59
N VAL A 185 6.21 -0.72 4.63
CA VAL A 185 6.90 -0.79 3.34
C VAL A 185 8.08 0.15 3.39
N THR A 186 9.27 -0.37 3.05
CA THR A 186 10.49 0.42 2.88
C THR A 186 10.83 0.49 1.40
N ARG A 187 11.11 1.68 0.88
CA ARG A 187 11.48 1.86 -0.53
C ARG A 187 12.65 2.81 -0.71
N ASP A 188 13.32 2.69 -1.86
CA ASP A 188 14.21 3.74 -2.37
C ASP A 188 13.43 5.02 -2.65
N ALA A 189 13.90 6.14 -2.10
CA ALA A 189 13.34 7.46 -2.35
C ALA A 189 13.49 7.86 -3.82
N GLN A 190 14.52 7.37 -4.51
CA GLN A 190 14.77 7.68 -5.92
C GLN A 190 13.90 6.83 -6.86
N SER A 191 13.87 7.26 -8.12
CA SER A 191 13.24 6.51 -9.20
C SER A 191 14.14 5.37 -9.68
N PHE A 192 13.55 4.28 -10.17
CA PHE A 192 14.29 3.07 -10.59
C PHE A 192 13.56 2.31 -11.71
N ALA A 193 14.28 1.45 -12.42
CA ALA A 193 13.73 0.67 -13.54
C ALA A 193 12.82 -0.48 -13.04
N LEU A 194 11.92 -0.99 -13.90
CA LEU A 194 10.99 -2.06 -13.49
C LEU A 194 11.70 -3.31 -12.94
N ASN A 195 12.81 -3.71 -13.57
CA ASN A 195 13.56 -4.91 -13.19
C ASN A 195 14.34 -4.76 -11.87
N GLU A 196 14.44 -3.55 -11.31
CA GLU A 196 15.11 -3.31 -10.02
C GLU A 196 14.15 -3.42 -8.83
N PHE A 197 12.84 -3.57 -9.06
CA PHE A 197 11.82 -3.41 -8.01
C PHE A 197 12.07 -4.26 -6.76
N SER A 198 12.44 -5.54 -6.91
CA SER A 198 12.70 -6.44 -5.78
C SER A 198 13.92 -6.07 -4.93
N HIS A 199 14.80 -5.21 -5.46
CA HIS A 199 15.99 -4.68 -4.80
C HIS A 199 15.80 -3.24 -4.29
N ARG A 200 14.62 -2.65 -4.52
CA ARG A 200 14.33 -1.24 -4.19
C ARG A 200 13.13 -1.10 -3.27
N VAL A 201 12.29 -2.13 -3.12
CA VAL A 201 11.09 -2.10 -2.29
C VAL A 201 10.97 -3.38 -1.47
N PHE A 202 10.82 -3.22 -0.16
CA PHE A 202 10.77 -4.29 0.84
C PHE A 202 9.57 -4.09 1.75
N LYS A 203 9.06 -5.18 2.32
CA LYS A 203 7.99 -5.08 3.32
C LYS A 203 8.27 -5.92 4.56
N TYR A 204 7.89 -5.39 5.70
CA TYR A 204 7.66 -6.12 6.93
C TYR A 204 6.16 -6.21 7.15
N VAL A 205 5.66 -7.38 7.51
CA VAL A 205 4.24 -7.60 7.83
C VAL A 205 4.16 -8.36 9.14
N ARG A 206 3.34 -7.86 10.07
CA ARG A 206 3.20 -8.45 11.40
C ARG A 206 2.58 -9.85 11.34
N LYS A 207 2.85 -10.62 12.39
CA LYS A 207 2.28 -11.95 12.54
C LYS A 207 0.75 -11.85 12.67
N ASP A 208 0.05 -12.83 12.11
CA ASP A 208 -1.39 -12.99 12.25
C ASP A 208 -2.19 -11.74 11.83
N HIS A 209 -1.74 -11.02 10.78
CA HIS A 209 -2.51 -9.88 10.24
C HIS A 209 -3.74 -10.37 9.45
N VAL A 210 -3.63 -11.46 8.69
CA VAL A 210 -4.78 -12.18 8.10
C VAL A 210 -5.15 -13.35 9.01
N LYS A 211 -6.37 -13.34 9.54
CA LYS A 211 -6.88 -14.41 10.42
C LYS A 211 -8.12 -15.13 9.88
N THR A 212 -8.74 -14.63 8.81
CA THR A 212 -9.99 -15.20 8.30
C THR A 212 -9.89 -15.53 6.82
N ASP A 213 -10.07 -16.81 6.49
CA ASP A 213 -10.24 -17.33 5.12
C ASP A 213 -11.61 -16.96 4.51
N VAL A 214 -12.43 -16.18 5.22
CA VAL A 214 -13.70 -15.71 4.70
C VAL A 214 -13.38 -14.74 3.57
N HIS A 215 -13.54 -15.21 2.33
CA HIS A 215 -13.43 -14.39 1.13
C HIS A 215 -14.25 -13.10 1.29
N TRP A 216 -13.57 -12.02 1.69
CA TRP A 216 -14.12 -10.68 1.88
C TRP A 216 -14.96 -10.27 0.67
N LYS A 217 -14.62 -10.74 -0.54
CA LYS A 217 -15.37 -10.55 -1.78
C LYS A 217 -16.87 -10.90 -1.70
N LYS A 218 -17.28 -11.83 -0.82
CA LYS A 218 -18.70 -12.25 -0.66
C LYS A 218 -19.45 -11.51 0.45
N ASN A 219 -18.77 -11.11 1.53
CA ASN A 219 -19.37 -10.51 2.72
C ASN A 219 -18.66 -9.20 3.13
N TRP A 220 -18.24 -8.40 2.15
CA TRP A 220 -17.51 -7.17 2.42
C TRP A 220 -18.43 -6.15 3.12
N GLN A 221 -17.82 -5.35 3.98
CA GLN A 221 -18.45 -4.21 4.63
C GLN A 221 -17.71 -2.95 4.24
N ARG A 222 -18.43 -1.85 4.04
CA ARG A 222 -17.82 -0.55 3.79
C ARG A 222 -17.13 -0.04 5.05
N ALA A 223 -15.90 0.44 4.94
CA ALA A 223 -15.25 1.17 6.02
C ALA A 223 -15.91 2.56 6.20
N PRO A 224 -16.41 2.91 7.38
CA PRO A 224 -16.91 4.26 7.64
C PRO A 224 -15.76 5.29 7.66
N LEU A 225 -16.00 6.48 7.10
CA LEU A 225 -15.10 7.61 7.22
C LEU A 225 -15.25 8.28 8.59
N SER A 226 -14.20 8.96 9.03
CA SER A 226 -14.08 9.59 10.35
C SER A 226 -15.22 10.58 10.64
N TRP A 227 -15.64 11.34 9.63
CA TRP A 227 -16.71 12.34 9.76
C TRP A 227 -18.11 11.72 9.86
N GLU A 228 -18.31 10.48 9.40
CA GLU A 228 -19.59 9.76 9.52
C GLU A 228 -19.82 9.33 10.98
N LYS A 229 -18.78 8.84 11.65
CA LYS A 229 -18.85 8.44 13.07
C LYS A 229 -19.08 9.61 14.02
N ALA A 230 -18.56 10.79 13.67
CA ALA A 230 -18.75 12.00 14.47
C ALA A 230 -20.22 12.47 14.50
N GLN A 231 -21.02 12.10 13.48
CA GLN A 231 -22.44 12.42 13.41
C GLN A 231 -23.31 11.41 14.18
N GLU A 232 -22.87 10.15 14.29
CA GLU A 232 -23.58 9.11 15.07
C GLU A 232 -23.43 9.27 16.59
N SER A 233 -22.45 10.06 17.04
CA SER A 233 -22.16 10.31 18.46
C SER A 233 -22.88 11.55 19.03
N ARG A 234 -23.75 12.19 18.24
CA ARG A 234 -24.60 13.34 18.63
C ARG A 234 -26.06 12.92 18.67
#